data_AF-A0A2V6BPJ0-F1
#
_entry.id   AF-A0A2V6BPJ0-F1
#
_cell.length_a   1.000
_cell.length_b   1.000
_cell.length_c   1.000
_cell.angle_alpha   90.00
_cell.angle_beta   90.00
_cell.angle_gamma   90.00
#
_symmetry.space_group_name_H-M   'P 1'
#
loop_
_entity.id
_entity.type
_entity.pdbx_description
1 polymer ?
#
loop_
_entity_poly.entity_id
_entity_poly.type
_entity_poly.pdbx_seq_one_letter_code
_entity_poly.pdbx_strand_id
1 'polypeptide(L)'
;MCPTTPVCFIGFLAATTSPAVEESSLIVSATVATDQCVNKCIPKQSLGGGVDGHERGECAQMLSDKNIAEMLSAGLGPLTYRLRTELAGEVWHWNPRGSWSDEARQRGYWTSSSSISTPINLSYGYRLPRRGNTIDQANNDGYSRISDGDENSFWKSNPYLDPYFTGESEDARPQWIVIDLGKVKPVNSIRIQWGVPYARQVRVEYWTGNDPMHLHIDRNDDWRVFPQGVIDNSPGGDVTTRLSSSSIPVQFVRVLMNSGSTATAQPSADVRDRLGFAVREISLGQTNDAGEFEDSVRHHPDRSQTMIYVSSTDPWHRAEDIDYQTEQPGIDFVLRSKLANHLPVLVPVGVLYNTPDNAVSEIQYLLARKYSLEGVELGEEPDGQWTSPEDFAALYVATARQLRSLNSQLKLGGPSLQNFDGHLLTWPDKSANRFWMNRFLRALRA
;
A
#
# COMPACT_ATOMS: atom_id res chain seq x y z
N MET A 1 14.91 -45.62 -4.27
CA MET A 1 14.41 -45.04 -3.00
C MET A 1 15.48 -44.09 -2.50
N CYS A 2 15.25 -42.77 -2.53
CA CYS A 2 16.17 -41.81 -1.93
C CYS A 2 16.13 -41.95 -0.41
N PRO A 3 17.27 -41.95 0.30
CA PRO A 3 17.28 -41.91 1.75
C PRO A 3 16.79 -40.54 2.21
N THR A 4 15.69 -40.50 2.93
CA THR A 4 15.24 -39.31 3.68
C THR A 4 16.11 -39.20 4.93
N THR A 5 17.02 -38.22 4.96
CA THR A 5 17.76 -37.89 6.19
C THR A 5 16.85 -37.03 7.07
N PRO A 6 16.51 -37.46 8.31
CA PRO A 6 15.78 -36.62 9.24
C PRO A 6 16.71 -35.49 9.73
N VAL A 7 16.22 -34.25 9.65
CA VAL A 7 16.88 -33.08 10.26
C VAL A 7 15.97 -32.58 11.39
N CYS A 8 16.52 -32.47 12.60
CA CYS A 8 15.80 -32.06 13.79
C CYS A 8 16.21 -30.62 14.14
N PHE A 9 15.25 -29.69 14.20
CA PHE A 9 15.46 -28.34 14.71
C PHE A 9 14.97 -28.26 16.16
N ILE A 10 15.82 -27.81 17.07
CA ILE A 10 15.48 -27.55 18.48
C ILE A 10 15.43 -26.04 18.67
N GLY A 11 14.25 -25.48 18.89
CA GLY A 11 14.07 -24.08 19.28
C GLY A 11 13.98 -23.95 20.80
N PHE A 12 14.87 -23.18 21.42
CA PHE A 12 14.78 -22.84 22.84
C PHE A 12 14.10 -21.47 23.01
N LEU A 13 12.95 -21.44 23.68
CA LEU A 13 12.36 -20.20 24.19
C LEU A 13 12.96 -19.90 25.57
N ALA A 14 13.76 -18.85 25.66
CA ALA A 14 14.28 -18.34 26.93
C ALA A 14 13.26 -17.37 27.55
N ALA A 15 12.55 -17.81 28.59
CA ALA A 15 11.78 -16.92 29.46
C ALA A 15 12.74 -16.34 30.53
N THR A 16 12.95 -15.03 30.52
CA THR A 16 13.79 -14.35 31.52
C THR A 16 12.96 -13.90 32.71
N THR A 17 13.05 -14.63 33.81
CA THR A 17 12.78 -14.07 35.15
C THR A 17 13.77 -14.67 36.15
N SER A 18 14.53 -13.82 36.81
CA SER A 18 15.29 -14.15 38.02
C SER A 18 14.85 -13.17 39.13
N PRO A 19 14.76 -13.62 40.39
CA PRO A 19 15.98 -13.69 41.18
C PRO A 19 16.19 -14.99 42.00
N ALA A 20 17.44 -15.44 41.93
CA ALA A 20 18.29 -16.01 42.99
C ALA A 20 17.91 -17.33 43.71
N VAL A 21 18.73 -18.34 43.35
CA VAL A 21 19.21 -19.52 44.11
C VAL A 21 18.32 -20.77 44.18
N GLU A 22 18.49 -21.63 43.18
CA GLU A 22 19.24 -22.90 43.32
C GLU A 22 19.82 -23.22 41.94
N GLU A 23 21.13 -23.46 41.82
CA GLU A 23 21.71 -24.10 40.62
C GLU A 23 21.26 -25.56 40.56
N SER A 24 19.96 -25.78 40.42
CA SER A 24 19.47 -27.03 39.88
C SER A 24 19.78 -26.97 38.40
N SER A 25 20.68 -27.84 37.92
CA SER A 25 20.82 -28.07 36.49
C SER A 25 19.45 -28.47 35.99
N LEU A 26 18.77 -27.58 35.26
CA LEU A 26 17.48 -27.91 34.66
C LEU A 26 17.78 -28.93 33.57
N ILE A 27 17.67 -30.22 33.89
CA ILE A 27 17.84 -31.30 32.93
C ILE A 27 16.58 -31.30 32.07
N VAL A 28 16.62 -30.56 30.97
CA VAL A 28 15.62 -30.65 29.92
C VAL A 28 15.94 -31.90 29.10
N SER A 29 15.15 -32.95 29.27
CA SER A 29 15.19 -34.10 28.36
C SER A 29 14.20 -33.86 27.22
N ALA A 30 14.70 -33.85 25.99
CA ALA A 30 13.87 -33.88 24.79
C ALA A 30 13.85 -35.31 24.25
N THR A 31 12.65 -35.90 24.18
CA THR A 31 12.46 -37.20 23.51
C THR A 31 12.00 -36.93 22.08
N VAL A 32 12.82 -37.29 21.09
CA VAL A 32 12.46 -37.17 19.67
C VAL A 32 11.88 -38.51 19.21
N ALA A 33 10.55 -38.57 19.09
CA ALA A 33 9.86 -39.71 18.48
C ALA A 33 10.12 -39.71 16.96
N THR A 34 11.06 -40.54 16.51
CA THR A 34 11.46 -40.62 15.09
C THR A 34 10.55 -41.52 14.25
N ASP A 35 9.67 -42.27 14.91
CA ASP A 35 8.65 -43.15 14.33
C ASP A 35 7.33 -42.43 14.01
N GLN A 36 7.15 -41.21 14.52
CA GLN A 36 5.96 -40.39 14.26
C GLN A 36 6.30 -39.15 13.42
N CYS A 37 5.96 -39.18 12.14
CA CYS A 37 6.03 -37.99 11.28
C CYS A 37 4.97 -36.98 11.73
N VAL A 38 5.40 -35.86 12.33
CA VAL A 38 4.51 -34.77 12.76
C VAL A 38 4.22 -33.76 11.64
N ASN A 39 5.12 -33.64 10.66
CA ASN A 39 4.94 -32.81 9.48
C ASN A 39 5.81 -33.35 8.32
N LYS A 40 5.37 -33.12 7.08
CA LYS A 40 6.08 -33.53 5.86
C LYS A 40 6.34 -32.30 5.01
N CYS A 41 7.62 -31.99 4.79
CA CYS A 41 8.06 -31.00 3.82
C CYS A 41 8.67 -31.72 2.62
N ILE A 42 8.28 -31.32 1.41
CA ILE A 42 8.98 -31.70 0.19
C ILE A 42 9.72 -30.42 -0.25
N PRO A 43 11.03 -30.26 0.04
CA PRO A 43 11.72 -28.99 -0.15
C PRO A 43 11.55 -28.40 -1.55
N LYS A 44 11.58 -29.23 -2.60
CA LYS A 44 11.35 -28.82 -3.99
C LYS A 44 9.92 -28.34 -4.31
N GLN A 45 8.99 -28.48 -3.39
CA GLN A 45 7.61 -27.98 -3.50
C GLN A 45 7.31 -26.89 -2.46
N SER A 46 8.11 -26.80 -1.40
CA SER A 46 7.91 -25.89 -0.27
C SER A 46 8.87 -24.69 -0.27
N LEU A 47 10.03 -24.80 -0.91
CA LEU A 47 11.04 -23.75 -1.02
C LEU A 47 11.08 -23.27 -2.46
N GLY A 48 10.74 -22.00 -2.65
CA GLY A 48 10.66 -21.36 -3.96
C GLY A 48 11.53 -20.11 -4.06
N GLY A 49 11.52 -19.50 -5.24
CA GLY A 49 12.13 -18.20 -5.49
C GLY A 49 11.07 -17.11 -5.68
N GLY A 50 11.48 -15.85 -5.47
CA GLY A 50 10.72 -14.67 -5.87
C GLY A 50 11.37 -14.00 -7.07
N VAL A 51 10.56 -13.48 -8.00
CA VAL A 51 11.01 -12.56 -9.04
C VAL A 51 10.23 -11.26 -8.91
N ASP A 52 10.90 -10.13 -9.06
CA ASP A 52 10.34 -8.80 -8.89
C ASP A 52 10.88 -7.84 -9.97
N GLY A 53 10.36 -6.60 -9.99
CA GLY A 53 10.90 -5.49 -10.77
C GLY A 53 12.25 -5.00 -10.25
N HIS A 54 13.02 -4.39 -11.13
CA HIS A 54 14.38 -3.92 -10.88
C HIS A 54 14.69 -2.63 -11.65
N GLU A 55 15.87 -2.05 -11.46
CA GLU A 55 16.27 -0.87 -12.22
C GLU A 55 16.40 -1.18 -13.71
N ARG A 56 16.35 -0.14 -14.53
CA ARG A 56 16.41 -0.25 -15.99
C ARG A 56 17.60 -1.09 -16.46
N GLY A 57 17.32 -2.14 -17.22
CA GLY A 57 18.31 -3.04 -17.80
C GLY A 57 18.76 -4.17 -16.85
N GLU A 58 18.45 -4.09 -15.56
CA GLU A 58 18.80 -5.15 -14.61
C GLU A 58 18.04 -6.44 -14.90
N CYS A 59 16.77 -6.36 -15.34
CA CYS A 59 15.98 -7.54 -15.72
C CYS A 59 16.73 -8.41 -16.73
N ALA A 60 17.26 -7.79 -17.80
CA ALA A 60 18.00 -8.51 -18.84
C ALA A 60 19.35 -9.05 -18.35
N GLN A 61 20.02 -8.34 -17.44
CA GLN A 61 21.30 -8.77 -16.85
C GLN A 61 21.09 -9.94 -15.89
N MET A 62 20.13 -9.81 -14.97
CA MET A 62 19.82 -10.77 -13.92
C MET A 62 19.20 -12.05 -14.48
N LEU A 63 18.26 -11.93 -15.43
CA LEU A 63 17.46 -13.04 -15.92
C LEU A 63 17.96 -13.58 -17.27
N SER A 64 19.28 -13.54 -17.51
CA SER A 64 19.89 -14.24 -18.65
C SER A 64 19.76 -15.76 -18.54
N ASP A 65 19.77 -16.48 -19.66
CA ASP A 65 19.68 -17.96 -19.67
C ASP A 65 20.72 -18.63 -18.76
N LYS A 66 21.94 -18.07 -18.73
CA LYS A 66 23.02 -18.54 -17.86
C LYS A 66 22.66 -18.37 -16.39
N ASN A 67 22.21 -17.18 -16.00
CA ASN A 67 21.87 -16.90 -14.61
C ASN A 67 20.64 -17.68 -14.15
N ILE A 68 19.62 -17.84 -15.02
CA ILE A 68 18.46 -18.68 -14.74
C ILE A 68 18.91 -20.13 -14.48
N ALA A 69 19.84 -20.67 -15.28
CA ALA A 69 20.38 -22.01 -15.05
C ALA A 69 21.08 -22.14 -13.69
N GLU A 70 21.83 -21.11 -13.27
CA GLU A 70 22.45 -21.08 -11.94
C GLU A 70 21.41 -20.92 -10.81
N MET A 71 20.40 -20.09 -10.98
CA MET A 71 19.29 -19.96 -10.01
C MET A 71 18.58 -21.31 -9.80
N LEU A 72 18.34 -22.05 -10.88
CA LEU A 72 17.73 -23.39 -10.81
C LEU A 72 18.66 -24.43 -10.17
N SER A 73 19.99 -24.25 -10.27
CA SER A 73 20.97 -25.15 -9.65
C SER A 73 20.93 -25.11 -8.12
N ALA A 74 20.43 -24.01 -7.53
CA ALA A 74 20.17 -23.87 -6.09
C ALA A 74 19.07 -24.84 -5.58
N GLY A 75 18.28 -25.45 -6.47
CA GLY A 75 17.30 -26.47 -6.11
C GLY A 75 15.97 -25.93 -5.57
N LEU A 76 15.73 -24.61 -5.69
CA LEU A 76 14.44 -23.99 -5.44
C LEU A 76 13.40 -24.47 -6.48
N GLY A 77 12.16 -24.64 -6.02
CA GLY A 77 11.07 -25.20 -6.81
C GLY A 77 10.12 -24.12 -7.34
N PRO A 78 8.98 -23.86 -6.66
CA PRO A 78 7.97 -22.91 -7.13
C PRO A 78 8.52 -21.49 -7.29
N LEU A 79 7.85 -20.70 -8.12
CA LEU A 79 8.15 -19.29 -8.31
C LEU A 79 6.95 -18.45 -7.87
N THR A 80 7.21 -17.38 -7.11
CA THR A 80 6.27 -16.28 -6.91
C THR A 80 6.75 -15.06 -7.68
N TYR A 81 5.82 -14.39 -8.35
CA TYR A 81 6.06 -13.14 -9.04
C TYR A 81 5.47 -11.99 -8.21
N ARG A 82 6.26 -10.93 -8.00
CA ARG A 82 6.03 -9.84 -7.04
C ARG A 82 5.89 -8.50 -7.76
N LEU A 83 5.27 -7.51 -7.12
CA LEU A 83 4.95 -6.21 -7.73
C LEU A 83 5.67 -5.02 -7.11
N ARG A 84 6.88 -4.75 -7.57
CA ARG A 84 7.60 -3.51 -7.28
C ARG A 84 6.78 -2.23 -7.51
N THR A 85 5.91 -2.20 -8.52
CA THR A 85 5.09 -1.02 -8.82
C THR A 85 4.22 -0.60 -7.64
N GLU A 86 3.69 -1.57 -6.87
CA GLU A 86 2.91 -1.23 -5.69
C GLU A 86 3.77 -0.71 -4.54
N LEU A 87 5.02 -1.18 -4.45
CA LEU A 87 5.98 -0.61 -3.49
C LEU A 87 6.32 0.85 -3.83
N ALA A 88 6.35 1.20 -5.12
CA ALA A 88 6.76 2.51 -5.64
C ALA A 88 5.62 3.55 -5.72
N GLY A 89 4.38 3.18 -5.38
CA GLY A 89 3.24 4.07 -5.58
C GLY A 89 2.95 4.31 -7.05
N GLU A 90 2.96 3.24 -7.84
CA GLU A 90 2.76 3.23 -9.27
C GLU A 90 1.63 2.28 -9.68
N VAL A 91 0.95 2.61 -10.76
CA VAL A 91 0.01 1.72 -11.43
C VAL A 91 0.73 0.88 -12.48
N TRP A 92 0.54 -0.44 -12.42
CA TRP A 92 1.21 -1.36 -13.33
C TRP A 92 0.47 -1.53 -14.66
N HIS A 93 1.16 -1.25 -15.75
CA HIS A 93 0.74 -1.62 -17.10
C HIS A 93 1.38 -2.95 -17.47
N TRP A 94 0.80 -4.05 -16.96
CA TRP A 94 1.29 -5.39 -17.27
C TRP A 94 1.27 -5.70 -18.77
N ASN A 95 0.40 -5.04 -19.54
CA ASN A 95 0.48 -4.96 -21.00
C ASN A 95 0.64 -3.50 -21.42
N PRO A 96 1.63 -3.15 -22.27
CA PRO A 96 1.76 -1.79 -22.80
C PRO A 96 0.62 -1.40 -23.76
N ARG A 97 -0.24 -2.35 -24.15
CA ARG A 97 -1.49 -2.08 -24.88
C ARG A 97 -2.67 -2.20 -23.95
N GLY A 98 -3.67 -1.35 -24.16
CA GLY A 98 -4.87 -1.29 -23.34
C GLY A 98 -5.73 -0.10 -23.74
N SER A 99 -6.55 0.36 -22.81
CA SER A 99 -7.44 1.51 -22.99
C SER A 99 -7.43 2.41 -21.76
N TRP A 100 -7.57 3.71 -22.01
CA TRP A 100 -7.75 4.74 -20.99
C TRP A 100 -9.22 5.07 -20.79
N SER A 101 -9.58 5.49 -19.58
CA SER A 101 -10.90 6.06 -19.31
C SER A 101 -11.12 7.41 -20.03
N ASP A 102 -10.05 8.18 -20.30
CA ASP A 102 -10.06 9.37 -21.17
C ASP A 102 -9.10 9.14 -22.36
N GLU A 103 -9.51 8.26 -23.28
CA GLU A 103 -8.73 7.85 -24.45
C GLU A 103 -8.27 9.05 -25.32
N ALA A 104 -9.10 10.08 -25.45
CA ALA A 104 -8.77 11.27 -26.24
C ALA A 104 -7.56 12.04 -25.71
N ARG A 105 -7.27 11.93 -24.41
CA ARG A 105 -6.16 12.60 -23.74
C ARG A 105 -5.11 11.65 -23.19
N GLN A 106 -5.27 10.33 -23.39
CA GLN A 106 -4.38 9.28 -22.92
C GLN A 106 -4.07 9.42 -21.41
N ARG A 107 -5.15 9.53 -20.63
CA ARG A 107 -5.08 9.72 -19.18
C ARG A 107 -6.28 9.11 -18.47
N GLY A 108 -6.21 9.06 -17.16
CA GLY A 108 -7.25 8.50 -16.31
C GLY A 108 -6.88 7.12 -15.81
N TYR A 109 -7.87 6.23 -15.83
CA TYR A 109 -7.74 4.87 -15.34
C TYR A 109 -7.42 3.95 -16.51
N TRP A 110 -6.44 3.09 -16.30
CA TRP A 110 -5.94 2.18 -17.32
C TRP A 110 -6.55 0.78 -17.18
N THR A 111 -6.78 0.14 -18.32
CA THR A 111 -7.04 -1.30 -18.42
C THR A 111 -6.18 -1.88 -19.53
N SER A 112 -5.16 -2.64 -19.15
CA SER A 112 -4.32 -3.41 -20.06
C SER A 112 -5.17 -4.37 -20.89
N SER A 113 -4.79 -4.63 -22.14
CA SER A 113 -5.54 -5.47 -23.06
C SER A 113 -5.27 -6.96 -22.81
N SER A 114 -6.33 -7.77 -22.71
CA SER A 114 -6.24 -9.23 -22.62
C SER A 114 -5.94 -9.95 -23.95
N SER A 115 -5.71 -9.21 -25.05
CA SER A 115 -5.31 -9.79 -26.34
C SER A 115 -3.94 -10.47 -26.30
N ILE A 116 -3.90 -11.74 -26.71
CA ILE A 116 -2.70 -12.59 -26.75
C ILE A 116 -1.82 -12.40 -28.02
N SER A 117 -2.05 -11.35 -28.81
CA SER A 117 -1.41 -11.17 -30.12
C SER A 117 0.11 -10.99 -30.08
N THR A 118 0.66 -10.38 -29.02
CA THR A 118 2.10 -10.15 -28.89
C THR A 118 2.56 -10.57 -27.49
N PRO A 119 3.71 -11.25 -27.37
CA PRO A 119 4.31 -11.52 -26.07
C PRO A 119 4.72 -10.23 -25.34
N ILE A 120 4.56 -10.25 -24.03
CA ILE A 120 4.92 -9.20 -23.08
C ILE A 120 6.23 -9.63 -22.40
N ASN A 121 7.35 -9.12 -22.90
CA ASN A 121 8.67 -9.45 -22.35
C ASN A 121 9.16 -8.44 -21.30
N LEU A 122 8.57 -7.25 -21.28
CA LEU A 122 8.89 -6.18 -20.36
C LEU A 122 7.63 -5.34 -20.13
N SER A 123 7.48 -4.80 -18.93
CA SER A 123 6.37 -3.94 -18.52
C SER A 123 6.87 -2.87 -17.56
N TYR A 124 6.05 -1.85 -17.33
CA TYR A 124 6.43 -0.67 -16.57
C TYR A 124 5.33 -0.25 -15.60
N GLY A 125 5.75 0.39 -14.52
CA GLY A 125 4.87 1.20 -13.68
C GLY A 125 4.70 2.61 -14.24
N TYR A 126 3.62 3.25 -13.80
CA TYR A 126 3.33 4.65 -14.11
C TYR A 126 3.17 5.39 -12.79
N ARG A 127 3.95 6.47 -12.64
CA ARG A 127 3.95 7.33 -11.46
C ARG A 127 2.58 7.95 -11.27
N LEU A 128 2.13 8.05 -10.02
CA LEU A 128 0.84 8.66 -9.72
C LEU A 128 1.01 10.17 -9.54
N PRO A 129 0.51 11.01 -10.47
CA PRO A 129 0.63 12.46 -10.35
C PRO A 129 -0.19 13.02 -9.17
N ARG A 130 -1.17 12.25 -8.66
CA ARG A 130 -2.04 12.61 -7.51
C ARG A 130 -1.59 12.01 -6.18
N ARG A 131 -0.30 11.67 -6.04
CA ARG A 131 0.29 11.01 -4.87
C ARG A 131 0.32 11.88 -3.62
N GLY A 132 0.08 11.27 -2.45
CA GLY A 132 0.11 11.95 -1.15
C GLY A 132 1.27 11.59 -0.23
N ASN A 133 1.91 10.43 -0.39
CA ASN A 133 3.04 10.03 0.45
C ASN A 133 4.34 10.68 -0.01
N THR A 134 5.11 11.26 0.91
CA THR A 134 6.47 11.79 0.63
C THR A 134 7.48 10.68 0.38
N ILE A 135 7.31 9.52 1.04
CA ILE A 135 8.17 8.33 0.90
C ILE A 135 7.36 7.12 0.44
N ASP A 136 8.04 6.15 -0.15
CA ASP A 136 7.48 4.86 -0.57
C ASP A 136 8.40 3.71 -0.14
N GLN A 137 7.98 2.48 -0.40
CA GLN A 137 8.74 1.28 -0.04
C GLN A 137 9.63 0.78 -1.19
N ALA A 138 9.88 1.62 -2.20
CA ALA A 138 10.78 1.33 -3.30
C ALA A 138 11.96 2.32 -3.33
N ASN A 139 12.15 3.06 -4.43
CA ASN A 139 13.31 3.91 -4.65
C ASN A 139 13.28 5.20 -3.81
N ASN A 140 12.15 5.57 -3.21
CA ASN A 140 12.02 6.83 -2.48
C ASN A 140 12.47 8.04 -3.32
N ASP A 141 11.95 8.14 -4.53
CA ASP A 141 12.27 9.17 -5.53
C ASP A 141 11.04 10.00 -5.94
N GLY A 142 9.88 9.73 -5.32
CA GLY A 142 8.69 10.57 -5.39
C GLY A 142 8.63 11.65 -4.32
N TYR A 143 7.51 12.39 -4.31
CA TYR A 143 7.20 13.42 -3.33
C TYR A 143 5.67 13.59 -3.22
N SER A 144 5.19 14.02 -2.05
CA SER A 144 3.79 14.36 -1.80
C SER A 144 3.36 15.61 -2.58
N ARG A 145 2.15 15.58 -3.13
CA ARG A 145 1.48 16.76 -3.71
C ARG A 145 0.84 17.69 -2.69
N ILE A 146 0.89 17.36 -1.39
CA ILE A 146 0.25 18.15 -0.32
C ILE A 146 1.16 19.26 0.21
N SER A 147 2.46 19.17 -0.09
CA SER A 147 3.47 20.13 0.37
C SER A 147 4.56 20.33 -0.69
N ASP A 148 4.19 20.35 -1.98
CA ASP A 148 5.16 20.52 -3.07
C ASP A 148 5.39 21.98 -3.48
N GLY A 149 4.57 22.91 -2.99
CA GLY A 149 4.62 24.34 -3.28
C GLY A 149 3.92 24.73 -4.57
N ASP A 150 3.15 23.82 -5.20
CA ASP A 150 2.39 24.09 -6.41
C ASP A 150 0.89 24.02 -6.13
N GLU A 151 0.22 25.17 -6.16
CA GLU A 151 -1.23 25.26 -5.91
C GLU A 151 -2.09 24.63 -7.03
N ASN A 152 -1.48 24.12 -8.11
CA ASN A 152 -2.15 23.45 -9.22
C ASN A 152 -2.05 21.91 -9.16
N SER A 153 -1.09 21.37 -8.41
CA SER A 153 -1.06 19.94 -8.05
C SER A 153 -2.05 19.66 -6.93
N PHE A 154 -2.34 18.36 -6.74
CA PHE A 154 -3.11 17.90 -5.59
C PHE A 154 -2.86 16.42 -5.35
N TRP A 155 -2.92 16.02 -4.08
CA TRP A 155 -3.19 14.65 -3.72
C TRP A 155 -4.69 14.37 -3.87
N LYS A 156 -5.04 13.14 -4.26
CA LYS A 156 -6.42 12.64 -4.20
C LYS A 156 -6.45 11.24 -3.60
N SER A 157 -7.38 11.01 -2.67
CA SER A 157 -7.61 9.70 -2.06
C SER A 157 -8.15 8.70 -3.09
N ASN A 158 -7.98 7.41 -2.81
CA ASN A 158 -8.42 6.34 -3.71
C ASN A 158 -9.96 6.36 -3.85
N PRO A 159 -10.51 6.58 -5.06
CA PRO A 159 -11.96 6.70 -5.26
C PRO A 159 -12.70 5.39 -5.04
N TYR A 160 -12.04 4.23 -5.07
CA TYR A 160 -12.68 2.93 -4.82
C TYR A 160 -12.98 2.67 -3.34
N LEU A 161 -12.48 3.52 -2.43
CA LEU A 161 -12.85 3.52 -1.02
C LEU A 161 -14.11 4.36 -0.73
N ASP A 162 -14.61 5.09 -1.73
CA ASP A 162 -15.82 5.89 -1.61
C ASP A 162 -17.07 5.00 -1.42
N PRO A 163 -18.08 5.45 -0.64
CA PRO A 163 -19.39 4.80 -0.52
C PRO A 163 -20.02 4.36 -1.83
N TYR A 164 -19.77 5.07 -2.93
CA TYR A 164 -20.25 4.70 -4.26
C TYR A 164 -19.80 3.28 -4.67
N PHE A 165 -18.57 2.88 -4.35
CA PHE A 165 -18.02 1.56 -4.67
C PHE A 165 -18.14 0.56 -3.52
N THR A 166 -17.95 1.02 -2.28
CA THR A 166 -17.96 0.13 -1.10
C THR A 166 -19.37 -0.22 -0.65
N GLY A 167 -20.34 0.65 -0.89
CA GLY A 167 -21.70 0.56 -0.35
C GLY A 167 -21.79 0.85 1.16
N GLU A 168 -20.69 1.31 1.78
CA GLU A 168 -20.64 1.64 3.20
C GLU A 168 -20.99 3.11 3.45
N SER A 169 -21.30 3.47 4.71
CA SER A 169 -21.55 4.86 5.08
C SER A 169 -20.30 5.73 4.93
N GLU A 170 -20.46 7.03 4.63
CA GLU A 170 -19.36 8.02 4.57
C GLU A 170 -18.47 8.04 5.84
N ASP A 171 -19.00 7.62 6.99
CA ASP A 171 -18.28 7.56 8.26
C ASP A 171 -17.51 6.26 8.53
N ALA A 172 -17.69 5.25 7.69
CA ALA A 172 -17.05 3.95 7.90
C ALA A 172 -15.53 4.02 7.68
N ARG A 173 -15.08 4.88 6.76
CA ARG A 173 -13.72 4.87 6.20
C ARG A 173 -13.12 6.27 6.11
N PRO A 174 -12.84 6.92 7.25
CA PRO A 174 -12.20 8.23 7.24
C PRO A 174 -10.89 8.16 6.47
N GLN A 175 -10.74 9.01 5.45
CA GLN A 175 -9.44 9.21 4.82
C GLN A 175 -8.60 10.14 5.68
N TRP A 176 -7.29 10.06 5.58
CA TRP A 176 -6.42 10.78 6.49
C TRP A 176 -5.11 11.22 5.87
N ILE A 177 -4.56 12.29 6.46
CA ILE A 177 -3.22 12.83 6.21
C ILE A 177 -2.51 12.91 7.57
N VAL A 178 -1.26 12.47 7.65
CA VAL A 178 -0.36 12.71 8.77
C VAL A 178 0.79 13.60 8.30
N ILE A 179 1.05 14.66 9.06
CA ILE A 179 2.10 15.64 8.83
C ILE A 179 3.14 15.46 9.92
N ASP A 180 4.38 15.17 9.54
CA ASP A 180 5.52 15.11 10.46
C ASP A 180 6.41 16.34 10.27
N LEU A 181 6.37 17.25 11.26
CA LEU A 181 7.15 18.48 11.27
C LEU A 181 8.65 18.26 11.47
N GLY A 182 9.09 17.01 11.67
CA GLY A 182 10.47 16.56 11.89
C GLY A 182 11.04 16.90 13.27
N LYS A 183 10.38 17.78 14.01
CA LYS A 183 10.65 18.15 15.39
C LYS A 183 9.41 18.77 16.01
N VAL A 184 9.38 18.82 17.34
CA VAL A 184 8.34 19.54 18.09
C VAL A 184 8.36 21.02 17.72
N LYS A 185 7.21 21.54 17.28
CA LYS A 185 6.97 22.95 16.98
C LYS A 185 5.66 23.41 17.62
N PRO A 186 5.53 24.70 17.97
CA PRO A 186 4.27 25.22 18.48
C PRO A 186 3.25 25.35 17.33
N VAL A 187 2.05 24.79 17.51
CA VAL A 187 0.97 24.81 16.52
C VAL A 187 -0.32 25.30 17.18
N ASN A 188 -1.01 26.21 16.50
CA ASN A 188 -2.36 26.61 16.89
C ASN A 188 -3.30 26.79 15.68
N SER A 189 -2.81 26.61 14.45
CA SER A 189 -3.56 26.87 13.22
C SER A 189 -3.13 25.93 12.10
N ILE A 190 -4.09 25.62 11.23
CA ILE A 190 -3.87 24.87 9.99
C ILE A 190 -4.54 25.63 8.85
N ARG A 191 -3.91 25.66 7.68
CA ARG A 191 -4.53 26.11 6.43
C ARG A 191 -4.56 24.94 5.47
N ILE A 192 -5.75 24.63 4.96
CA ILE A 192 -5.95 23.57 3.98
C ILE A 192 -6.44 24.21 2.70
N GLN A 193 -5.67 24.04 1.63
CA GLN A 193 -6.08 24.35 0.28
C GLN A 193 -6.70 23.09 -0.33
N TRP A 194 -8.03 23.03 -0.34
CA TRP A 194 -8.77 21.90 -0.90
C TRP A 194 -8.69 21.85 -2.42
N GLY A 195 -8.61 20.64 -2.95
CA GLY A 195 -9.02 20.31 -4.31
C GLY A 195 -10.50 19.96 -4.36
N VAL A 196 -10.93 19.31 -5.44
CA VAL A 196 -12.30 18.84 -5.60
C VAL A 196 -12.28 17.33 -5.91
N PRO A 197 -13.08 16.50 -5.23
CA PRO A 197 -13.94 16.81 -4.07
C PRO A 197 -13.17 17.15 -2.79
N TYR A 198 -13.79 17.84 -1.84
CA TYR A 198 -13.22 18.19 -0.53
C TYR A 198 -14.01 17.58 0.62
N ALA A 199 -13.39 17.48 1.80
CA ALA A 199 -14.06 16.95 2.99
C ALA A 199 -14.92 18.03 3.66
N ARG A 200 -16.19 17.70 3.97
CA ARG A 200 -17.07 18.58 4.75
C ARG A 200 -16.84 18.42 6.24
N GLN A 201 -16.54 17.20 6.68
CA GLN A 201 -16.20 16.89 8.05
C GLN A 201 -14.70 16.65 8.16
N VAL A 202 -14.04 17.45 8.98
CA VAL A 202 -12.60 17.40 9.21
C VAL A 202 -12.35 17.34 10.70
N ARG A 203 -11.45 16.45 11.12
CA ARG A 203 -10.93 16.42 12.47
C ARG A 203 -9.42 16.54 12.46
N VAL A 204 -8.90 17.53 13.18
CA VAL A 204 -7.47 17.77 13.33
C VAL A 204 -7.03 17.33 14.72
N GLU A 205 -6.05 16.44 14.75
CA GLU A 205 -5.53 15.79 15.94
C GLU A 205 -4.01 15.93 16.00
N TYR A 206 -3.44 15.83 17.20
CA TYR A 206 -1.99 15.76 17.41
C TYR A 206 -1.62 14.50 18.18
N TRP A 207 -0.43 13.98 17.89
CA TRP A 207 0.12 12.82 18.58
C TRP A 207 0.80 13.24 19.89
N THR A 208 0.61 12.47 20.96
CA THR A 208 1.27 12.73 22.25
C THR A 208 2.60 12.00 22.44
N GLY A 209 2.94 11.09 21.53
CA GLY A 209 4.13 10.24 21.61
C GLY A 209 5.27 10.65 20.67
N ASN A 210 6.19 9.71 20.47
CA ASN A 210 7.40 9.94 19.69
C ASN A 210 7.26 9.66 18.19
N ASP A 211 6.55 8.59 17.81
CA ASP A 211 6.37 8.22 16.41
C ASP A 211 5.06 7.45 16.20
N PRO A 212 4.03 8.05 15.57
CA PRO A 212 2.78 7.36 15.29
C PRO A 212 2.85 6.44 14.06
N MET A 213 3.90 6.54 13.23
CA MET A 213 4.04 5.84 11.95
C MET A 213 4.93 4.59 12.04
N HIS A 214 5.83 4.52 13.03
CA HIS A 214 6.69 3.37 13.31
C HIS A 214 6.49 2.93 14.76
N LEU A 215 5.60 1.96 14.96
CA LEU A 215 5.09 1.67 16.30
C LEU A 215 6.14 1.15 17.28
N HIS A 216 6.06 1.71 18.50
CA HIS A 216 6.56 1.14 19.74
C HIS A 216 5.36 0.68 20.59
N ILE A 217 5.53 -0.37 21.42
CA ILE A 217 4.46 -1.03 22.21
C ILE A 217 3.97 -0.17 23.41
N ASP A 218 4.47 1.05 23.55
CA ASP A 218 4.28 1.87 24.74
C ASP A 218 2.86 2.44 24.82
N ARG A 219 2.22 2.26 25.98
CA ARG A 219 0.76 2.28 26.15
C ARG A 219 0.13 3.64 26.46
N ASN A 220 0.87 4.74 26.40
CA ASN A 220 0.39 6.05 26.84
C ASN A 220 0.21 7.09 25.71
N ASP A 221 0.57 6.73 24.49
CA ASP A 221 0.49 7.65 23.36
C ASP A 221 -0.86 7.54 22.64
N ASP A 222 -1.47 8.67 22.35
CA ASP A 222 -2.76 8.74 21.68
C ASP A 222 -2.88 9.97 20.77
N TRP A 223 -3.80 9.90 19.82
CA TRP A 223 -4.22 11.04 19.03
C TRP A 223 -5.22 11.87 19.82
N ARG A 224 -4.88 13.13 20.08
CA ARG A 224 -5.77 14.07 20.78
C ARG A 224 -6.28 15.14 19.83
N VAL A 225 -7.59 15.38 19.89
CA VAL A 225 -8.21 16.44 19.09
C VAL A 225 -7.74 17.80 19.60
N PHE A 226 -7.40 18.70 18.69
CA PHE A 226 -7.20 20.10 19.06
C PHE A 226 -8.51 20.70 19.64
N PRO A 227 -8.44 21.66 20.57
CA PRO A 227 -9.63 22.29 21.18
C PRO A 227 -10.70 22.78 20.18
N GLN A 228 -10.28 23.27 19.02
CA GLN A 228 -11.13 23.70 17.90
C GLN A 228 -10.86 22.87 16.63
N GLY A 229 -10.43 21.62 16.82
CA GLY A 229 -10.02 20.71 15.74
C GLY A 229 -11.16 19.98 15.05
N VAL A 230 -12.42 20.11 15.50
CA VAL A 230 -13.59 19.48 14.85
C VAL A 230 -14.30 20.51 13.97
N ILE A 231 -14.40 20.22 12.67
CA ILE A 231 -14.98 21.10 11.65
C ILE A 231 -16.04 20.28 10.90
N ASP A 232 -17.32 20.55 11.13
CA ASP A 232 -18.41 19.74 10.54
C ASP A 232 -18.93 20.25 9.19
N ASN A 233 -18.63 21.50 8.84
CA ASN A 233 -19.11 22.16 7.63
C ASN A 233 -17.98 22.96 6.96
N SER A 234 -16.91 22.26 6.60
CA SER A 234 -15.83 22.87 5.81
C SER A 234 -16.39 23.40 4.47
N PRO A 235 -16.10 24.65 4.10
CA PRO A 235 -16.59 25.23 2.85
C PRO A 235 -15.79 24.78 1.61
N GLY A 236 -14.72 24.00 1.80
CA GLY A 236 -13.74 23.74 0.73
C GLY A 236 -12.92 24.98 0.40
N GLY A 237 -12.28 25.01 -0.77
CA GLY A 237 -11.45 26.14 -1.18
C GLY A 237 -10.18 26.27 -0.34
N ASP A 238 -9.81 27.49 0.05
CA ASP A 238 -8.62 27.78 0.85
C ASP A 238 -9.02 28.34 2.21
N VAL A 239 -8.78 27.56 3.27
CA VAL A 239 -9.32 27.84 4.60
C VAL A 239 -8.24 27.71 5.65
N THR A 240 -8.00 28.82 6.36
CA THR A 240 -7.23 28.83 7.61
C THR A 240 -8.16 28.67 8.80
N THR A 241 -7.91 27.65 9.62
CA THR A 241 -8.64 27.37 10.85
C THR A 241 -7.74 27.52 12.06
N ARG A 242 -8.17 28.32 13.04
CA ARG A 242 -7.57 28.35 14.37
C ARG A 242 -7.98 27.08 15.12
N LEU A 243 -7.00 26.28 15.52
CA LEU A 243 -7.17 25.00 16.20
C LEU A 243 -7.19 25.14 17.73
N SER A 244 -6.57 26.19 18.27
CA SER A 244 -6.52 26.46 19.70
C SER A 244 -6.20 27.92 19.99
N SER A 245 -6.61 28.43 21.15
CA SER A 245 -6.25 29.79 21.58
C SER A 245 -4.74 29.89 21.87
N SER A 246 -4.20 28.96 22.64
CA SER A 246 -2.76 28.81 22.89
C SER A 246 -2.10 27.82 21.94
N SER A 247 -0.79 27.98 21.71
CA SER A 247 -0.04 27.03 20.88
C SER A 247 0.25 25.74 21.65
N ILE A 248 0.07 24.61 20.98
CA ILE A 248 0.37 23.28 21.50
C ILE A 248 1.69 22.81 20.86
N PRO A 249 2.70 22.40 21.66
CA PRO A 249 3.95 21.86 21.12
C PRO A 249 3.72 20.45 20.58
N VAL A 250 3.84 20.27 19.26
CA VAL A 250 3.55 19.00 18.57
C VAL A 250 4.57 18.75 17.45
N GLN A 251 4.83 17.48 17.15
CA GLN A 251 5.59 17.10 15.94
C GLN A 251 4.66 16.52 14.88
N PHE A 252 3.74 15.64 15.27
CA PHE A 252 2.82 14.98 14.35
C PHE A 252 1.41 15.54 14.49
N VAL A 253 0.81 15.87 13.35
CA VAL A 253 -0.59 16.27 13.25
C VAL A 253 -1.29 15.36 12.24
N ARG A 254 -2.50 14.92 12.57
CA ARG A 254 -3.36 14.13 11.70
C ARG A 254 -4.59 14.92 11.33
N VAL A 255 -4.96 14.86 10.06
CA VAL A 255 -6.22 15.37 9.52
C VAL A 255 -7.05 14.17 9.11
N LEU A 256 -8.16 13.92 9.80
CA LEU A 256 -9.17 12.94 9.41
C LEU A 256 -10.24 13.63 8.57
N MET A 257 -10.68 12.96 7.51
CA MET A 257 -11.61 13.49 6.51
C MET A 257 -12.76 12.51 6.30
N ASN A 258 -13.97 13.02 6.49
CA ASN A 258 -15.23 12.33 6.31
C ASN A 258 -16.15 13.18 5.44
N SER A 259 -17.20 12.55 4.91
CA SER A 259 -18.31 13.22 4.20
C SER A 259 -17.87 14.12 3.05
N GLY A 260 -17.76 13.55 1.85
CA GLY A 260 -17.32 14.27 0.64
C GLY A 260 -18.28 15.39 0.22
N SER A 261 -17.73 16.40 -0.44
CA SER A 261 -18.51 17.37 -1.21
C SER A 261 -19.04 16.69 -2.48
N THR A 262 -20.31 16.89 -2.82
CA THR A 262 -20.93 16.28 -4.02
C THR A 262 -20.55 16.96 -5.34
N ALA A 263 -19.80 18.07 -5.30
CA ALA A 263 -19.69 18.98 -6.42
C ALA A 263 -18.42 18.79 -7.22
N THR A 264 -18.55 18.39 -8.49
CA THR A 264 -17.75 19.00 -9.57
C THR A 264 -18.70 19.86 -10.40
N ALA A 265 -18.34 21.12 -10.63
CA ALA A 265 -19.07 22.00 -11.54
C ALA A 265 -18.83 21.64 -13.02
N GLN A 266 -17.78 20.85 -13.30
CA GLN A 266 -17.55 20.25 -14.61
C GLN A 266 -17.96 18.78 -14.58
N PRO A 267 -18.86 18.33 -15.47
CA PRO A 267 -19.13 16.91 -15.62
C PRO A 267 -17.87 16.22 -16.18
N SER A 268 -17.01 15.67 -15.32
CA SER A 268 -16.14 14.58 -15.77
C SER A 268 -17.04 13.42 -16.16
N ALA A 269 -16.78 12.81 -17.31
CA ALA A 269 -17.50 11.61 -17.75
C ALA A 269 -17.20 10.42 -16.81
N ASP A 270 -16.04 10.42 -16.16
CA ASP A 270 -15.66 9.38 -15.21
C ASP A 270 -16.13 9.73 -13.80
N VAL A 271 -16.95 8.86 -13.20
CA VAL A 271 -17.48 9.06 -11.86
C VAL A 271 -16.36 9.20 -10.82
N ARG A 272 -15.23 8.50 -11.01
CA ARG A 272 -14.12 8.43 -10.04
C ARG A 272 -13.43 9.77 -9.83
N ASP A 273 -13.49 10.69 -10.78
CA ASP A 273 -12.96 12.06 -10.61
C ASP A 273 -13.76 12.87 -9.58
N ARG A 274 -14.98 12.43 -9.23
CA ARG A 274 -15.89 13.12 -8.31
C ARG A 274 -15.97 12.46 -6.93
N LEU A 275 -15.17 11.42 -6.69
CA LEU A 275 -15.20 10.60 -5.48
C LEU A 275 -13.91 10.78 -4.66
N GLY A 276 -13.99 10.49 -3.36
CA GLY A 276 -12.87 10.66 -2.42
C GLY A 276 -12.67 12.10 -1.94
N PHE A 277 -11.42 12.47 -1.68
CA PHE A 277 -11.02 13.80 -1.22
C PHE A 277 -9.72 14.24 -1.90
N ALA A 278 -9.61 15.52 -2.22
CA ALA A 278 -8.42 16.11 -2.82
C ALA A 278 -7.92 17.31 -2.02
N VAL A 279 -6.60 17.40 -1.87
CA VAL A 279 -5.91 18.48 -1.16
C VAL A 279 -4.76 18.97 -2.03
N ARG A 280 -4.76 20.27 -2.32
CA ARG A 280 -3.73 20.96 -3.11
C ARG A 280 -2.51 21.25 -2.24
N GLU A 281 -2.71 21.86 -1.08
CA GLU A 281 -1.63 22.23 -0.17
C GLU A 281 -2.11 22.20 1.29
N ILE A 282 -1.22 21.87 2.22
CA ILE A 282 -1.44 22.07 3.67
C ILE A 282 -0.29 22.85 4.28
N SER A 283 -0.67 23.92 4.99
CA SER A 283 0.22 24.64 5.88
C SER A 283 -0.20 24.43 7.34
N LEU A 284 0.77 24.38 8.25
CA LEU A 284 0.55 24.10 9.66
C LEU A 284 1.50 24.94 10.49
N GLY A 285 1.01 25.66 11.50
CA GLY A 285 1.86 26.52 12.31
C GLY A 285 1.11 27.40 13.29
N GLN A 286 1.57 28.65 13.41
CA GLN A 286 1.06 29.61 14.39
C GLN A 286 0.39 30.79 13.70
N THR A 287 -0.82 31.12 14.14
CA THR A 287 -1.40 32.44 13.89
C THR A 287 -1.19 33.27 15.16
N ASN A 288 -0.64 34.48 15.03
CA ASN A 288 -0.49 35.40 16.16
C ASN A 288 -1.80 36.16 16.45
N ASP A 289 -1.82 37.02 17.47
CA ASP A 289 -3.02 37.79 17.85
C ASP A 289 -3.38 38.87 16.81
N ALA A 290 -2.44 39.24 15.94
CA ALA A 290 -2.68 40.14 14.80
C ALA A 290 -3.28 39.42 13.58
N GLY A 291 -3.43 38.09 13.64
CA GLY A 291 -3.94 37.27 12.54
C GLY A 291 -2.90 36.86 11.50
N GLU A 292 -1.61 37.13 11.73
CA GLU A 292 -0.53 36.73 10.84
C GLU A 292 -0.20 35.25 11.06
N PHE A 293 -0.16 34.48 9.97
CA PHE A 293 0.12 33.04 9.98
C PHE A 293 1.58 32.77 9.62
N GLU A 294 2.30 32.12 10.52
CA GLU A 294 3.65 31.57 10.33
C GLU A 294 3.55 30.08 10.04
N ASP A 295 3.92 29.70 8.82
CA ASP A 295 3.91 28.31 8.38
C ASP A 295 5.17 27.56 8.83
N SER A 296 4.97 26.36 9.38
CA SER A 296 6.03 25.45 9.76
C SER A 296 6.23 24.29 8.78
N VAL A 297 5.41 24.19 7.74
CA VAL A 297 5.56 23.22 6.66
C VAL A 297 6.58 23.73 5.65
N ARG A 298 7.46 22.84 5.17
CA ARG A 298 8.36 23.13 4.04
C ARG A 298 7.70 22.63 2.76
N HIS A 299 7.51 23.55 1.82
CA HIS A 299 6.86 23.28 0.54
C HIS A 299 7.91 23.16 -0.57
N HIS A 300 8.19 21.94 -1.02
CA HIS A 300 9.18 21.68 -2.07
C HIS A 300 8.80 20.45 -2.90
N PRO A 301 9.02 20.47 -4.23
CA PRO A 301 8.68 19.35 -5.11
C PRO A 301 9.76 18.24 -5.10
N ASP A 302 10.26 17.92 -3.91
CA ASP A 302 11.27 16.91 -3.65
C ASP A 302 11.20 16.42 -2.19
N ARG A 303 12.19 15.64 -1.75
CA ARG A 303 12.24 15.05 -0.41
C ARG A 303 12.67 16.01 0.71
N SER A 304 13.00 17.26 0.40
CA SER A 304 13.27 18.29 1.39
C SER A 304 12.00 18.88 2.02
N GLN A 305 10.83 18.59 1.43
CA GLN A 305 9.54 18.98 1.98
C GLN A 305 9.28 18.40 3.38
N THR A 306 8.23 18.90 4.03
CA THR A 306 7.69 18.26 5.24
C THR A 306 7.19 16.86 4.90
N MET A 307 7.46 15.90 5.80
CA MET A 307 7.05 14.51 5.59
C MET A 307 5.54 14.37 5.70
N ILE A 308 4.90 13.84 4.66
CA ILE A 308 3.47 13.60 4.58
C ILE A 308 3.20 12.10 4.36
N TYR A 309 2.23 11.58 5.10
CA TYR A 309 1.67 10.23 4.93
C TYR A 309 0.17 10.34 4.69
N VAL A 310 -0.39 9.47 3.83
CA VAL A 310 -1.81 9.46 3.49
C VAL A 310 -2.41 8.07 3.55
N SER A 311 -3.70 8.01 3.83
CA SER A 311 -4.52 6.79 3.85
C SER A 311 -4.51 5.97 2.57
N SER A 312 -4.53 6.64 1.42
CA SER A 312 -4.70 6.01 0.10
C SER A 312 -4.36 7.01 -1.01
N THR A 313 -4.20 6.53 -2.24
CA THR A 313 -3.95 7.39 -3.42
C THR A 313 -4.79 6.94 -4.62
N ASP A 314 -5.30 7.90 -5.38
CA ASP A 314 -5.99 7.71 -6.64
C ASP A 314 -5.06 7.12 -7.73
N PRO A 315 -5.39 5.96 -8.34
CA PRO A 315 -4.59 5.35 -9.40
C PRO A 315 -4.69 6.04 -10.77
N TRP A 316 -5.30 7.23 -10.81
CA TRP A 316 -5.36 8.09 -12.00
C TRP A 316 -3.96 8.57 -12.40
N HIS A 317 -3.65 8.49 -13.70
CA HIS A 317 -2.35 8.87 -14.26
C HIS A 317 -2.49 9.20 -15.76
N ARG A 318 -1.38 9.56 -16.41
CA ARG A 318 -1.27 9.88 -17.84
C ARG A 318 -0.28 8.95 -18.51
N ALA A 319 -0.36 8.86 -19.83
CA ALA A 319 0.62 8.11 -20.61
C ALA A 319 2.06 8.62 -20.44
N GLU A 320 2.26 9.91 -20.17
CA GLU A 320 3.58 10.51 -19.93
C GLU A 320 4.17 10.17 -18.55
N ASP A 321 3.36 9.65 -17.62
CA ASP A 321 3.80 9.32 -16.27
C ASP A 321 4.53 7.95 -16.17
N ILE A 322 4.81 7.29 -17.30
CA ILE A 322 5.58 6.05 -17.35
C ILE A 322 6.97 6.20 -16.70
N ASP A 323 7.33 5.27 -15.81
CA ASP A 323 8.68 5.20 -15.25
C ASP A 323 9.57 4.25 -16.07
N TYR A 324 10.48 4.82 -16.85
CA TYR A 324 11.48 4.04 -17.59
C TYR A 324 12.74 3.71 -16.78
N GLN A 325 12.88 4.22 -15.55
CA GLN A 325 14.01 3.89 -14.67
C GLN A 325 13.81 2.57 -13.96
N THR A 326 12.58 2.08 -13.88
CA THR A 326 12.21 0.82 -13.24
C THR A 326 11.54 -0.11 -14.24
N GLU A 327 12.03 -1.34 -14.33
CA GLU A 327 11.51 -2.38 -15.21
C GLU A 327 10.83 -3.47 -14.40
N GLN A 328 9.63 -3.88 -14.82
CA GLN A 328 8.97 -5.07 -14.33
C GLN A 328 9.12 -6.17 -15.40
N PRO A 329 9.78 -7.33 -15.13
CA PRO A 329 9.94 -8.41 -16.10
C PRO A 329 8.58 -8.80 -16.68
N GLY A 330 8.44 -8.86 -18.00
CA GLY A 330 7.13 -9.09 -18.60
C GLY A 330 6.57 -10.47 -18.26
N ILE A 331 5.25 -10.55 -18.10
CA ILE A 331 4.55 -11.79 -17.73
C ILE A 331 4.89 -12.96 -18.68
N ASP A 332 4.97 -12.74 -20.00
CA ASP A 332 5.33 -13.82 -20.93
C ASP A 332 6.80 -14.20 -20.84
N PHE A 333 7.69 -13.26 -20.53
CA PHE A 333 9.10 -13.57 -20.29
C PHE A 333 9.22 -14.51 -19.09
N VAL A 334 8.61 -14.16 -17.95
CA VAL A 334 8.64 -14.98 -16.74
C VAL A 334 8.06 -16.37 -17.00
N LEU A 335 6.83 -16.44 -17.53
CA LEU A 335 6.07 -17.69 -17.64
C LEU A 335 6.51 -18.62 -18.78
N ARG A 336 7.23 -18.12 -19.79
CA ARG A 336 7.80 -18.97 -20.88
C ARG A 336 9.23 -19.37 -20.64
N SER A 337 9.96 -18.63 -19.80
CA SER A 337 11.35 -18.95 -19.47
C SER A 337 11.44 -20.21 -18.60
N LYS A 338 12.67 -20.71 -18.43
CA LYS A 338 12.94 -21.81 -17.48
C LYS A 338 12.83 -21.38 -16.02
N LEU A 339 12.68 -20.08 -15.73
CA LEU A 339 12.64 -19.53 -14.37
C LEU A 339 11.52 -20.16 -13.54
N ALA A 340 10.35 -20.41 -14.16
CA ALA A 340 9.22 -21.07 -13.50
C ALA A 340 9.46 -22.56 -13.21
N ASN A 341 10.59 -23.14 -13.65
CA ASN A 341 10.94 -24.55 -13.46
C ASN A 341 9.84 -25.53 -13.95
N HIS A 342 9.04 -25.12 -14.95
CA HIS A 342 7.85 -25.84 -15.42
C HIS A 342 6.80 -26.15 -14.34
N LEU A 343 6.82 -25.41 -13.23
CA LEU A 343 5.85 -25.49 -12.15
C LEU A 343 4.81 -24.37 -12.28
N PRO A 344 3.61 -24.54 -11.69
CA PRO A 344 2.65 -23.45 -11.57
C PRO A 344 3.26 -22.26 -10.82
N VAL A 345 3.02 -21.05 -11.32
CA VAL A 345 3.55 -19.79 -10.74
C VAL A 345 2.45 -19.10 -9.93
N LEU A 346 2.80 -18.59 -8.75
CA LEU A 346 1.95 -17.64 -8.03
C LEU A 346 2.14 -16.26 -8.66
N VAL A 347 1.09 -15.74 -9.29
CA VAL A 347 1.14 -14.45 -10.00
C VAL A 347 0.44 -13.37 -9.17
N PRO A 348 0.92 -12.12 -9.20
CA PRO A 348 0.30 -11.05 -8.47
C PRO A 348 -0.72 -10.33 -9.35
N VAL A 349 -1.67 -9.63 -8.74
CA VAL A 349 -2.42 -8.54 -9.39
C VAL A 349 -2.35 -7.31 -8.49
N GLY A 350 -2.22 -6.13 -9.08
CA GLY A 350 -2.24 -4.88 -8.32
C GLY A 350 -3.62 -4.60 -7.72
N VAL A 351 -3.65 -4.00 -6.52
CA VAL A 351 -4.88 -3.70 -5.78
C VAL A 351 -4.89 -2.27 -5.23
N LEU A 352 -3.81 -1.84 -4.59
CA LEU A 352 -3.74 -0.56 -3.87
C LEU A 352 -3.67 0.62 -4.84
N TYR A 353 -2.85 0.49 -5.88
CA TYR A 353 -2.60 1.52 -6.89
C TYR A 353 -3.09 1.10 -8.29
N ASN A 354 -3.98 0.11 -8.37
CA ASN A 354 -4.49 -0.42 -9.62
C ASN A 354 -6.03 -0.45 -9.64
N THR A 355 -6.62 -0.91 -10.75
CA THR A 355 -8.06 -1.04 -10.90
C THR A 355 -8.49 -2.52 -10.96
N PRO A 356 -9.69 -2.86 -10.44
CA PRO A 356 -10.25 -4.20 -10.60
C PRO A 356 -10.32 -4.67 -12.06
N ASP A 357 -10.66 -3.77 -12.98
CA ASP A 357 -10.78 -4.08 -14.41
C ASP A 357 -9.42 -4.47 -15.03
N ASN A 358 -8.33 -3.78 -14.63
CA ASN A 358 -6.98 -4.12 -15.08
C ASN A 358 -6.53 -5.49 -14.56
N ALA A 359 -6.87 -5.84 -13.31
CA ALA A 359 -6.60 -7.15 -12.72
C ALA A 359 -7.40 -8.27 -13.39
N VAL A 360 -8.69 -8.04 -13.69
CA VAL A 360 -9.52 -9.01 -14.44
C VAL A 360 -8.93 -9.26 -15.83
N SER A 361 -8.53 -8.21 -16.53
CA SER A 361 -7.93 -8.32 -17.86
C SER A 361 -6.60 -9.09 -17.83
N GLU A 362 -5.81 -8.93 -16.78
CA GLU A 362 -4.59 -9.71 -16.56
C GLU A 362 -4.90 -11.21 -16.48
N ILE A 363 -5.85 -11.58 -15.63
CA ILE A 363 -6.21 -12.99 -15.45
C ILE A 363 -6.87 -13.56 -16.71
N GLN A 364 -7.66 -12.77 -17.44
CA GLN A 364 -8.17 -13.17 -18.76
C GLN A 364 -7.03 -13.50 -19.72
N TYR A 365 -5.99 -12.66 -19.77
CA TYR A 365 -4.80 -12.87 -20.59
C TYR A 365 -4.10 -14.19 -20.24
N LEU A 366 -3.83 -14.41 -18.94
CA LEU A 366 -3.15 -15.60 -18.44
C LEU A 366 -3.92 -16.89 -18.75
N LEU A 367 -5.25 -16.87 -18.56
CA LEU A 367 -6.13 -18.00 -18.87
C LEU A 367 -6.17 -18.26 -20.39
N ALA A 368 -6.26 -17.21 -21.22
CA ALA A 368 -6.24 -17.34 -22.67
C ALA A 368 -4.91 -17.90 -23.21
N ARG A 369 -3.79 -17.55 -22.56
CA ARG A 369 -2.46 -18.13 -22.84
C ARG A 369 -2.31 -19.57 -22.35
N LYS A 370 -3.22 -20.06 -21.49
CA LYS A 370 -3.15 -21.37 -20.82
C LYS A 370 -1.90 -21.54 -19.97
N TYR A 371 -1.47 -20.48 -19.30
CA TYR A 371 -0.38 -20.58 -18.33
C TYR A 371 -0.81 -21.38 -17.10
N SER A 372 0.13 -22.12 -16.52
CA SER A 372 -0.11 -22.87 -15.29
C SER A 372 0.07 -21.94 -14.10
N LEU A 373 -1.01 -21.65 -13.38
CA LEU A 373 -1.02 -20.77 -12.23
C LEU A 373 -1.18 -21.60 -10.94
N GLU A 374 -0.35 -21.35 -9.94
CA GLU A 374 -0.57 -21.90 -8.59
C GLU A 374 -1.78 -21.20 -7.94
N GLY A 375 -1.85 -19.89 -8.13
CA GLY A 375 -2.88 -18.99 -7.64
C GLY A 375 -2.64 -17.56 -8.10
N VAL A 376 -3.49 -16.66 -7.62
CA VAL A 376 -3.39 -15.21 -7.81
C VAL A 376 -3.26 -14.56 -6.44
N GLU A 377 -2.17 -13.84 -6.23
CA GLU A 377 -1.93 -13.03 -5.03
C GLU A 377 -2.46 -11.61 -5.26
N LEU A 378 -3.34 -11.14 -4.38
CA LEU A 378 -3.97 -9.82 -4.53
C LEU A 378 -3.22 -8.80 -3.67
N GLY A 379 -2.44 -7.96 -4.35
CA GLY A 379 -1.72 -6.84 -3.77
C GLY A 379 -0.39 -7.20 -3.11
N GLU A 380 0.44 -6.18 -2.96
CA GLU A 380 1.83 -6.25 -2.51
C GLU A 380 2.09 -5.23 -1.39
N GLU A 381 2.48 -5.74 -0.22
CA GLU A 381 2.92 -4.99 0.97
C GLU A 381 2.08 -3.75 1.34
N PRO A 382 0.73 -3.85 1.42
CA PRO A 382 -0.11 -2.72 1.78
C PRO A 382 0.12 -2.24 3.23
N ASP A 383 0.68 -3.10 4.08
CA ASP A 383 1.12 -2.76 5.44
C ASP A 383 2.27 -1.75 5.42
N GLY A 384 3.24 -1.93 4.53
CA GLY A 384 4.35 -0.99 4.32
C GLY A 384 3.93 0.34 3.70
N GLN A 385 2.76 0.38 3.06
CA GLN A 385 2.15 1.59 2.49
C GLN A 385 1.25 2.33 3.49
N TRP A 386 1.33 1.98 4.78
CA TRP A 386 0.48 2.52 5.86
C TRP A 386 -1.02 2.41 5.60
N THR A 387 -1.45 1.48 4.74
CA THR A 387 -2.87 1.33 4.42
C THR A 387 -3.58 0.63 5.59
N SER A 388 -4.76 1.14 5.95
CA SER A 388 -5.57 0.48 6.97
C SER A 388 -6.03 -0.90 6.47
N PRO A 389 -6.02 -1.95 7.30
CA PRO A 389 -6.42 -3.29 6.88
C PRO A 389 -7.85 -3.35 6.35
N GLU A 390 -8.74 -2.55 6.92
CA GLU A 390 -10.13 -2.48 6.50
C GLU A 390 -10.25 -1.85 5.12
N ASP A 391 -9.51 -0.79 4.82
CA ASP A 391 -9.55 -0.14 3.50
C ASP A 391 -8.94 -1.04 2.45
N PHE A 392 -7.83 -1.70 2.77
CA PHE A 392 -7.28 -2.71 1.87
C PHE A 392 -8.26 -3.88 1.67
N ALA A 393 -8.98 -4.32 2.71
CA ALA A 393 -10.02 -5.34 2.58
C ALA A 393 -11.15 -4.93 1.63
N ALA A 394 -11.56 -3.66 1.62
CA ALA A 394 -12.57 -3.16 0.68
C ALA A 394 -12.08 -3.26 -0.77
N LEU A 395 -10.86 -2.82 -1.05
CA LEU A 395 -10.23 -2.95 -2.37
C LEU A 395 -10.04 -4.42 -2.77
N TYR A 396 -9.57 -5.25 -1.84
CA TYR A 396 -9.39 -6.68 -2.02
C TYR A 396 -10.71 -7.36 -2.40
N VAL A 397 -11.80 -7.10 -1.66
CA VAL A 397 -13.12 -7.71 -1.92
C VAL A 397 -13.66 -7.28 -3.28
N ALA A 398 -13.50 -6.00 -3.65
CA ALA A 398 -13.92 -5.52 -4.96
C ALA A 398 -13.22 -6.27 -6.10
N THR A 399 -11.89 -6.40 -6.04
CA THR A 399 -11.10 -7.14 -7.03
C THR A 399 -11.40 -8.64 -7.00
N ALA A 400 -11.41 -9.26 -5.83
CA ALA A 400 -11.66 -10.70 -5.66
C ALA A 400 -13.04 -11.12 -6.17
N ARG A 401 -14.08 -10.30 -5.96
CA ARG A 401 -15.44 -10.57 -6.46
C ARG A 401 -15.46 -10.61 -7.99
N GLN A 402 -14.77 -9.69 -8.66
CA GLN A 402 -14.69 -9.70 -10.12
C GLN A 402 -13.89 -10.89 -10.65
N LEU A 403 -12.75 -11.21 -10.03
CA LEU A 403 -11.94 -12.38 -10.40
C LEU A 403 -12.70 -13.70 -10.21
N ARG A 404 -13.44 -13.85 -9.10
CA ARG A 404 -14.31 -15.02 -8.87
C ARG A 404 -15.44 -15.12 -9.89
N SER A 405 -15.96 -14.00 -10.36
CA SER A 405 -16.98 -13.95 -11.41
C SER A 405 -16.42 -14.36 -12.77
N LEU A 406 -15.15 -14.02 -13.06
CA LEU A 406 -14.44 -14.49 -14.24
C LEU A 406 -14.20 -16.01 -14.20
N ASN A 407 -13.64 -16.51 -13.10
CA ASN A 407 -13.37 -17.94 -12.92
C ASN A 407 -13.40 -18.32 -11.43
N SER A 408 -14.43 -19.06 -11.05
CA SER A 408 -14.64 -19.51 -9.66
C SER A 408 -13.54 -20.43 -9.13
N GLN A 409 -12.77 -21.09 -10.01
CA GLN A 409 -11.71 -22.03 -9.65
C GLN A 409 -10.36 -21.35 -9.34
N LEU A 410 -10.24 -20.04 -9.54
CA LEU A 410 -9.00 -19.33 -9.20
C LEU A 410 -8.72 -19.45 -7.70
N LYS A 411 -7.50 -19.83 -7.33
CA LYS A 411 -7.05 -19.73 -5.94
C LYS A 411 -6.61 -18.28 -5.73
N LEU A 412 -7.34 -17.55 -4.89
CA LEU A 412 -7.00 -16.18 -4.54
C LEU A 412 -6.35 -16.17 -3.15
N GLY A 413 -5.26 -15.44 -3.00
CA GLY A 413 -4.50 -15.29 -1.76
C GLY A 413 -4.06 -13.84 -1.54
N GLY A 414 -3.10 -13.66 -0.64
CA GLY A 414 -2.54 -12.35 -0.31
C GLY A 414 -3.32 -11.54 0.73
N PRO A 415 -2.93 -10.26 0.92
CA PRO A 415 -1.77 -9.65 0.27
C PRO A 415 -0.49 -10.25 0.82
N SER A 416 0.62 -10.08 0.09
CA SER A 416 1.90 -10.21 0.77
C SER A 416 2.11 -9.06 1.73
N LEU A 417 2.83 -9.31 2.81
CA LEU A 417 3.14 -8.31 3.82
C LEU A 417 4.64 -8.03 3.86
N GLN A 418 5.01 -6.77 4.10
CA GLN A 418 6.39 -6.35 4.25
C GLN A 418 7.05 -7.04 5.46
N ASN A 419 6.28 -7.23 6.53
CA ASN A 419 6.78 -7.78 7.78
C ASN A 419 5.86 -8.89 8.35
N PHE A 420 6.49 -9.82 9.07
CA PHE A 420 5.80 -10.83 9.88
C PHE A 420 5.33 -10.27 11.23
N ASP A 421 5.90 -9.13 11.68
CA ASP A 421 5.40 -8.45 12.86
C ASP A 421 3.96 -8.00 12.58
N GLY A 422 3.03 -8.62 13.30
CA GLY A 422 1.61 -8.46 13.05
C GLY A 422 1.10 -7.07 13.39
N HIS A 423 1.90 -6.19 13.99
CA HIS A 423 1.48 -4.85 14.37
C HIS A 423 1.29 -3.93 13.15
N LEU A 424 0.20 -3.17 13.14
CA LEU A 424 -0.06 -2.14 12.14
C LEU A 424 1.03 -1.07 12.21
N LEU A 425 1.46 -0.54 11.06
CA LEU A 425 2.13 0.75 11.02
C LEU A 425 1.16 1.94 11.20
N THR A 426 -0.12 1.65 11.49
CA THR A 426 -1.19 2.63 11.74
C THR A 426 -1.79 2.46 13.14
N TRP A 427 -2.70 3.34 13.52
CA TRP A 427 -3.43 3.27 14.79
C TRP A 427 -4.39 2.05 14.88
N PRO A 428 -4.74 1.63 16.11
CA PRO A 428 -5.63 0.48 16.34
C PRO A 428 -7.06 0.70 15.84
N ASP A 429 -7.81 -0.39 15.71
CA ASP A 429 -9.25 -0.31 15.43
C ASP A 429 -10.05 0.11 16.68
N LYS A 430 -11.38 0.21 16.54
CA LYS A 430 -12.30 0.53 17.64
C LYS A 430 -12.24 -0.47 18.81
N SER A 431 -11.68 -1.67 18.61
CA SER A 431 -11.46 -2.70 19.64
C SER A 431 -10.04 -2.68 20.22
N ALA A 432 -9.27 -1.61 19.96
CA ALA A 432 -7.85 -1.46 20.31
C ALA A 432 -6.93 -2.51 19.63
N ASN A 433 -7.42 -3.21 18.61
CA ASN A 433 -6.66 -4.25 17.93
C ASN A 433 -5.61 -3.61 17.01
N ARG A 434 -4.36 -4.05 17.20
CA ARG A 434 -3.22 -3.60 16.41
C ARG A 434 -2.72 -4.65 15.43
N PHE A 435 -3.39 -5.79 15.28
CA PHE A 435 -2.89 -6.85 14.42
C PHE A 435 -3.42 -6.69 12.98
N TRP A 436 -2.56 -6.33 12.03
CA TRP A 436 -2.91 -6.05 10.63
C TRP A 436 -3.69 -7.21 10.02
N MET A 437 -3.09 -8.41 10.01
CA MET A 437 -3.71 -9.61 9.45
C MET A 437 -5.01 -9.99 10.18
N ASN A 438 -5.09 -9.79 11.49
CA ASN A 438 -6.31 -10.10 12.24
C ASN A 438 -7.47 -9.18 11.84
N ARG A 439 -7.19 -7.87 11.71
CA ARG A 439 -8.16 -6.86 11.26
C ARG A 439 -8.59 -7.10 9.82
N PHE A 440 -7.63 -7.34 8.91
CA PHE A 440 -7.91 -7.69 7.52
C PHE A 440 -8.84 -8.89 7.40
N LEU A 441 -8.51 -10.01 8.07
CA LEU A 441 -9.34 -11.21 8.04
C LEU A 441 -10.72 -11.02 8.69
N ARG A 442 -10.86 -10.14 9.67
CA ARG A 442 -12.17 -9.76 10.23
C ARG A 442 -12.98 -8.96 9.22
N ALA A 443 -12.37 -7.99 8.56
CA ALA A 443 -13.02 -7.17 7.54
C ALA A 443 -13.47 -8.01 6.34
N LEU A 444 -12.69 -9.02 5.92
CA LEU A 444 -13.09 -9.95 4.86
C LEU A 444 -14.28 -10.86 5.22
N ARG A 445 -14.58 -11.04 6.51
CA ARG A 445 -15.66 -11.92 7.01
C ARG A 445 -16.94 -11.18 7.36
N ALA A 446 -16.86 -9.86 7.54
CA ALA A 446 -18.00 -8.99 7.78
C ALA A 446 -18.84 -8.87 6.50
#